data_AF-A0A2W4L7S6-F1
#
_entry.id   AF-A0A2W4L7S6-F1
#
_cell.length_a   1.000
_cell.length_b   1.000
_cell.length_c   1.000
_cell.angle_alpha   90.00
_cell.angle_beta   90.00
_cell.angle_gamma   90.00
#
_symmetry.space_group_name_H-M   'P 1'
#
loop_
_entity.id
_entity.type
_entity.pdbx_description
1 polymer ?
#
loop_
_entity_poly.entity_id
_entity_poly.type
_entity_poly.pdbx_seq_one_letter_code
_entity_poly.pdbx_strand_id
1 'polypeptide(L)'
;MAIRHPSPSANGSTALQVPLEPALDRHSASVRLPAPLAKRDRLVCKLEKKRRAVTRARAVAVATTSEFLQKLPPLLKERAVLVAETAALFDEVLAREHLSMRARRQVRLVRQALEEDGFFETVALESLGLTDVYLESVLREINGAFRLHARKQGTHAFEGGEPAHQIAIETYSAAHPSTGVENEPRQTVLERATVDLRAQLGELGRELWQLQQATCTLKTFLADTEHEVARTRVIVEHVRAFRDGRISLASFVRGPACLDDEDLVELVEILWGDPPEDEDFALAFPTRKRGRRRARRPRRKKRGRRR
;
A
#
# COMPACT_ATOMS: atom_id res chain seq x y z
N MET A 1 67.26 -23.24 3.04
CA MET A 1 68.62 -22.95 3.55
C MET A 1 69.36 -22.10 2.53
N ALA A 2 69.65 -20.85 2.86
CA ALA A 2 70.78 -20.09 2.34
C ALA A 2 71.04 -18.96 3.34
N ILE A 3 72.11 -19.14 4.10
CA ILE A 3 72.66 -18.21 5.08
C ILE A 3 73.55 -17.24 4.31
N ARG A 4 73.35 -15.92 4.45
CA ARG A 4 74.41 -14.92 4.26
C ARG A 4 74.29 -13.82 5.32
N HIS A 5 75.39 -13.71 6.05
CA HIS A 5 75.69 -12.81 7.14
C HIS A 5 75.95 -11.36 6.67
N PRO A 6 75.94 -10.39 7.60
CA PRO A 6 75.85 -8.96 7.32
C PRO A 6 77.22 -8.31 7.12
N SER A 7 77.25 -7.16 6.43
CA SER A 7 78.39 -6.24 6.48
C SER A 7 77.94 -4.87 7.00
N PRO A 8 78.68 -4.29 7.97
CA PRO A 8 78.41 -2.99 8.56
C PRO A 8 79.05 -1.88 7.71
N SER A 9 78.39 -0.73 7.59
CA SER A 9 79.06 0.45 7.05
C SER A 9 78.51 1.74 7.64
N ALA A 10 79.40 2.38 8.39
CA ALA A 10 79.62 3.82 8.49
C ALA A 10 78.45 4.72 8.91
N ASN A 11 78.42 5.01 10.22
CA ASN A 11 78.61 6.36 10.79
C ASN A 11 78.49 7.53 9.79
N GLY A 12 77.26 7.94 9.50
CA GLY A 12 76.93 9.27 9.01
C GLY A 12 76.21 10.02 10.12
N SER A 13 76.97 10.76 10.92
CA SER A 13 76.47 11.69 11.94
C SER A 13 75.66 12.77 11.23
N THR A 14 74.37 12.51 11.03
CA THR A 14 73.42 13.48 10.51
C THR A 14 72.78 14.11 11.72
N ALA A 15 73.10 15.39 11.93
CA ALA A 15 72.58 16.22 12.98
C ALA A 15 71.08 15.94 13.21
N LEU A 16 70.74 15.73 14.48
CA LEU A 16 69.38 15.75 14.99
C LEU A 16 68.76 17.12 14.68
N GLN A 17 68.32 17.33 13.43
CA GLN A 17 67.22 18.23 13.16
C GLN A 17 66.00 17.53 13.74
N VAL A 18 65.75 17.80 15.03
CA VAL A 18 64.42 17.70 15.60
C VAL A 18 63.53 18.41 14.57
N PRO A 19 62.63 17.69 13.86
CA PRO A 19 61.61 18.37 13.11
C PRO A 19 60.96 19.26 14.14
N LEU A 20 61.02 20.59 13.95
CA LEU A 20 60.07 21.46 14.61
C LEU A 20 58.74 20.85 14.22
N GLU A 21 58.14 20.09 15.14
CA GLU A 21 56.76 19.67 14.98
C GLU A 21 56.05 20.97 14.63
N PRO A 22 55.38 21.04 13.47
CA PRO A 22 54.63 22.23 13.11
C PRO A 22 53.70 22.42 14.29
N ALA A 23 54.00 23.46 15.10
CA ALA A 23 53.37 23.73 16.37
C ALA A 23 51.90 23.53 16.12
N LEU A 24 51.33 22.44 16.66
CA LEU A 24 50.01 21.92 16.34
C LEU A 24 49.11 23.14 16.30
N ASP A 25 48.90 23.63 15.07
CA ASP A 25 48.25 24.90 14.88
C ASP A 25 46.89 24.54 15.44
N ARG A 26 46.58 25.13 16.60
CA ARG A 26 45.27 25.06 17.23
C ARG A 26 44.40 25.87 16.28
N HIS A 27 44.24 25.35 15.07
CA HIS A 27 43.50 25.88 13.96
C HIS A 27 42.17 26.17 14.59
N SER A 28 42.02 27.48 14.73
CA SER A 28 41.15 28.17 15.65
C SER A 28 39.80 27.49 15.69
N ALA A 29 39.28 27.26 16.89
CA ALA A 29 37.94 26.71 17.10
C ALA A 29 36.85 27.43 16.26
N SER A 30 37.10 28.68 15.84
CA SER A 30 36.30 29.44 14.87
C SER A 30 36.14 28.78 13.48
N VAL A 31 37.06 27.93 13.04
CA VAL A 31 37.01 27.22 11.73
C VAL A 31 36.22 25.91 11.82
N ARG A 32 36.04 25.34 13.02
CA ARG A 32 35.39 24.02 13.22
C ARG A 32 33.86 24.09 13.40
N LEU A 33 33.32 25.23 13.83
CA LEU A 33 31.88 25.42 14.10
C LEU A 33 30.97 25.67 12.86
N PRO A 34 31.42 26.27 11.74
CA PRO A 34 30.55 26.57 10.60
C PRO A 34 29.91 25.33 9.96
N ALA A 35 30.65 24.22 9.84
CA ALA A 35 30.15 23.01 9.21
C ALA A 35 29.03 22.30 10.04
N PRO A 36 29.18 22.10 11.36
CA PRO A 36 28.09 21.63 12.23
C PRO A 36 26.84 22.51 12.21
N LEU A 37 27.01 23.84 12.22
CA LEU A 37 25.88 24.79 12.14
C LEU A 37 25.15 24.67 10.79
N ALA A 38 25.87 24.68 9.68
CA ALA A 38 25.27 24.49 8.35
C ALA A 38 24.56 23.13 8.23
N LYS A 39 25.08 22.07 8.87
CA LYS A 39 24.43 20.76 8.93
C LYS A 39 23.14 20.81 9.75
N ARG A 40 23.13 21.49 10.89
CA ARG A 40 21.93 21.72 11.71
C ARG A 40 20.86 22.45 10.90
N ASP A 41 21.21 23.57 10.27
CA ASP A 41 20.25 24.39 9.52
C ASP A 41 19.65 23.61 8.33
N ARG A 42 20.45 22.79 7.65
CA ARG A 42 19.95 21.83 6.64
C ARG A 42 18.98 20.81 7.23
N LEU A 43 19.21 20.32 8.44
CA LEU A 43 18.31 19.39 9.12
C LEU A 43 16.99 20.08 9.52
N VAL A 44 17.05 21.30 10.05
CA VAL A 44 15.85 22.11 10.37
C VAL A 44 15.01 22.33 9.12
N CYS A 45 15.62 22.76 8.00
CA CYS A 45 14.90 22.93 6.73
C CYS A 45 14.24 21.61 6.25
N LYS A 46 14.94 20.47 6.38
CA LYS A 46 14.35 19.16 6.06
C LYS A 46 13.19 18.81 6.99
N LEU A 47 13.30 19.16 8.26
CA LEU A 47 12.30 18.89 9.28
C LEU A 47 11.02 19.68 9.01
N GLU A 48 11.13 20.98 8.70
CA GLU A 48 9.99 21.79 8.28
C GLU A 48 9.32 21.24 7.02
N LYS A 49 10.10 20.85 6.01
CA LYS A 49 9.57 20.22 4.79
C LYS A 49 8.80 18.94 5.10
N LYS A 50 9.34 18.08 5.98
CA LYS A 50 8.66 16.85 6.43
C LYS A 50 7.41 17.16 7.25
N ARG A 51 7.43 18.13 8.17
CA ARG A 51 6.24 18.58 8.92
C ARG A 51 5.12 18.98 7.96
N ARG A 52 5.42 19.82 6.95
CA ARG A 52 4.44 20.20 5.91
C ARG A 52 3.94 19.01 5.10
N ALA A 53 4.80 18.04 4.80
CA ALA A 53 4.40 16.82 4.11
C ALA A 53 3.44 15.96 4.96
N VAL A 54 3.74 15.79 6.25
CA VAL A 54 2.86 15.10 7.21
C VAL A 54 1.52 15.83 7.32
N THR A 55 1.49 17.16 7.47
CA THR A 55 0.23 17.92 7.51
C THR A 55 -0.63 17.68 6.26
N ARG A 56 -0.02 17.66 5.06
CA ARG A 56 -0.73 17.34 3.82
C ARG A 56 -1.23 15.89 3.77
N ALA A 57 -0.39 14.93 4.15
CA ALA A 57 -0.76 13.52 4.21
C ALA A 57 -1.93 13.27 5.18
N ARG A 58 -1.93 13.95 6.33
CA ARG A 58 -3.03 13.94 7.29
C ARG A 58 -4.33 14.48 6.69
N ALA A 59 -4.29 15.61 5.99
CA ALA A 59 -5.47 16.15 5.31
C ALA A 59 -6.01 15.19 4.25
N VAL A 60 -5.14 14.54 3.47
CA VAL A 60 -5.52 13.50 2.51
C VAL A 60 -6.14 12.28 3.22
N ALA A 61 -5.57 11.86 4.36
CA ALA A 61 -6.11 10.76 5.15
C ALA A 61 -7.53 11.06 5.64
N VAL A 62 -7.74 12.24 6.23
CA VAL A 62 -9.07 12.68 6.68
C VAL A 62 -10.07 12.70 5.51
N ALA A 63 -9.68 13.26 4.37
CA ALA A 63 -10.55 13.30 3.19
C ALA A 63 -10.89 11.89 2.68
N THR A 64 -9.89 10.99 2.61
CA THR A 64 -10.07 9.61 2.16
C THR A 64 -10.96 8.83 3.13
N THR A 65 -10.77 8.98 4.44
CA THR A 65 -11.63 8.34 5.44
C THR A 65 -13.06 8.89 5.40
N SER A 66 -13.24 10.19 5.19
CA SER A 66 -14.57 10.77 5.01
C SER A 66 -15.27 10.21 3.76
N GLU A 67 -14.55 10.10 2.63
CA GLU A 67 -15.09 9.51 1.41
C GLU A 67 -15.46 8.04 1.62
N PHE A 68 -14.58 7.27 2.26
CA PHE A 68 -14.81 5.87 2.61
C PHE A 68 -16.08 5.69 3.45
N LEU A 69 -16.24 6.49 4.51
CA LEU A 69 -17.40 6.46 5.39
C LEU A 69 -18.71 6.86 4.69
N GLN A 70 -18.64 7.74 3.69
CA GLN A 70 -19.81 8.14 2.91
C GLN A 70 -20.22 7.06 1.89
N LYS A 71 -19.26 6.40 1.26
CA LYS A 71 -19.51 5.46 0.16
C LYS A 71 -19.71 4.02 0.60
N LEU A 72 -19.03 3.56 1.64
CA LEU A 72 -19.07 2.15 2.03
C LEU A 72 -20.46 1.68 2.51
N PRO A 73 -21.16 2.40 3.42
CA PRO A 73 -22.46 1.94 3.91
C PRO A 73 -23.53 1.71 2.82
N PRO A 74 -23.74 2.62 1.84
CA PRO A 74 -24.71 2.37 0.78
C PRO A 74 -24.31 1.20 -0.12
N LEU A 75 -23.02 0.98 -0.38
CA LEU A 75 -22.53 -0.17 -1.16
C LEU A 75 -22.81 -1.49 -0.45
N LEU A 76 -22.53 -1.58 0.86
CA LEU A 76 -22.80 -2.79 1.64
C LEU A 76 -24.31 -3.06 1.75
N LYS A 77 -25.12 -2.02 1.93
CA LYS A 77 -26.59 -2.14 1.92
C LYS A 77 -27.08 -2.65 0.56
N GLU A 78 -26.55 -2.10 -0.53
CA GLU A 78 -26.90 -2.53 -1.87
C GLU A 78 -26.51 -4.00 -2.11
N ARG A 79 -25.27 -4.38 -1.74
CA ARG A 79 -24.83 -5.78 -1.84
C ARG A 79 -25.77 -6.71 -1.10
N ALA A 80 -26.12 -6.39 0.15
CA ALA A 80 -27.03 -7.21 0.95
C ALA A 80 -28.41 -7.38 0.29
N VAL A 81 -28.96 -6.31 -0.30
CA VAL A 81 -30.23 -6.39 -1.05
C VAL A 81 -30.08 -7.29 -2.28
N LEU A 82 -29.01 -7.15 -3.05
CA LEU A 82 -28.76 -7.96 -4.24
C LEU A 82 -28.54 -9.44 -3.91
N VAL A 83 -27.84 -9.74 -2.82
CA VAL A 83 -27.63 -11.13 -2.33
C VAL A 83 -28.96 -11.75 -1.92
N ALA A 84 -29.77 -11.04 -1.12
CA ALA A 84 -31.09 -11.48 -0.73
C ALA A 84 -32.02 -11.69 -1.94
N GLU A 85 -31.96 -10.78 -2.92
CA GLU A 85 -32.70 -10.92 -4.16
C GLU A 85 -32.24 -12.16 -4.95
N THR A 86 -30.92 -12.37 -5.06
CA THR A 86 -30.38 -13.54 -5.77
C THR A 86 -30.90 -14.83 -5.15
N ALA A 87 -30.89 -14.93 -3.81
CA ALA A 87 -31.39 -16.10 -3.10
C ALA A 87 -32.89 -16.34 -3.40
N ALA A 88 -33.71 -15.28 -3.32
CA ALA A 88 -35.13 -15.36 -3.63
C ALA A 88 -35.38 -15.78 -5.09
N LEU A 89 -34.59 -15.28 -6.04
CA LEU A 89 -34.69 -15.68 -7.45
C LEU A 89 -34.35 -17.16 -7.66
N PHE A 90 -33.35 -17.69 -6.95
CA PHE A 90 -33.06 -19.13 -6.99
C PHE A 90 -34.24 -19.96 -6.45
N ASP A 91 -34.85 -19.52 -5.35
CA ASP A 91 -36.04 -20.18 -4.78
C ASP A 91 -37.21 -20.17 -5.77
N GLU A 92 -37.50 -19.00 -6.37
CA GLU A 92 -38.52 -18.86 -7.41
C GLU A 92 -38.28 -19.80 -8.60
N VAL A 93 -37.04 -19.83 -9.11
CA VAL A 93 -36.67 -20.70 -10.24
C VAL A 93 -36.88 -22.16 -9.86
N LEU A 94 -36.41 -22.59 -8.70
CA LEU A 94 -36.51 -23.98 -8.24
C LEU A 94 -37.95 -24.42 -7.94
N ALA A 95 -38.83 -23.50 -7.53
CA ALA A 95 -40.23 -23.77 -7.26
C ALA A 95 -41.07 -23.99 -8.53
N ARG A 96 -40.60 -23.59 -9.72
CA ARG A 96 -41.35 -23.73 -10.97
C ARG A 96 -41.60 -25.19 -11.35
N GLU A 97 -42.86 -25.52 -11.63
CA GLU A 97 -43.31 -26.87 -12.00
C GLU A 97 -42.72 -27.37 -13.33
N HIS A 98 -42.47 -26.48 -14.28
CA HIS A 98 -42.06 -26.85 -15.64
C HIS A 98 -40.56 -27.15 -15.82
N LEU A 99 -39.74 -27.03 -14.78
CA LEU A 99 -38.33 -27.41 -14.87
C LEU A 99 -38.19 -28.93 -14.80
N SER A 100 -37.46 -29.51 -15.75
CA SER A 100 -37.08 -30.92 -15.68
C SER A 100 -36.24 -31.21 -14.44
N MET A 101 -36.28 -32.45 -13.94
CA MET A 101 -35.51 -32.87 -12.77
C MET A 101 -33.99 -32.61 -12.95
N ARG A 102 -33.47 -32.81 -14.17
CA ARG A 102 -32.07 -32.51 -14.50
C ARG A 102 -31.77 -31.02 -14.42
N ALA A 103 -32.66 -30.16 -14.93
CA ALA A 103 -32.50 -28.72 -14.86
C ALA A 103 -32.51 -28.21 -13.42
N ARG A 104 -33.44 -28.70 -12.60
CA ARG A 104 -33.48 -28.37 -11.16
C ARG A 104 -32.19 -28.76 -10.45
N ARG A 105 -31.63 -29.95 -10.73
CA ARG A 105 -30.34 -30.38 -10.16
C ARG A 105 -29.21 -29.42 -10.55
N GLN A 106 -29.12 -29.03 -11.82
CA GLN A 106 -28.09 -28.09 -12.27
C GLN A 106 -28.23 -26.71 -11.63
N VAL A 107 -29.44 -26.18 -11.50
CA VAL A 107 -29.68 -24.90 -10.80
C VAL A 107 -29.29 -24.98 -9.33
N ARG A 108 -29.57 -26.10 -8.64
CA ARG A 108 -29.12 -26.32 -7.25
C ARG A 108 -27.60 -26.36 -7.14
N LEU A 109 -26.90 -27.03 -8.06
CA LEU A 109 -25.44 -27.07 -8.06
C LEU A 109 -24.83 -25.67 -8.23
N VAL A 110 -25.38 -24.85 -9.13
CA VAL A 110 -24.92 -23.45 -9.30
C VAL A 110 -25.14 -22.65 -8.01
N ARG A 111 -26.31 -22.80 -7.36
CA ARG A 111 -26.57 -22.15 -6.07
C ARG A 111 -25.59 -22.61 -4.99
N GLN A 112 -25.38 -23.93 -4.88
CA GLN A 112 -24.48 -24.51 -3.89
C GLN A 112 -23.05 -24.02 -4.09
N ALA A 113 -22.57 -23.96 -5.33
CA ALA A 113 -21.24 -23.42 -5.60
C ALA A 113 -21.11 -21.94 -5.21
N LEU A 114 -22.14 -21.12 -5.45
CA LEU A 114 -22.18 -19.75 -4.94
C LEU A 114 -22.21 -19.69 -3.40
N GLU A 115 -22.90 -20.62 -2.73
CA GLU A 115 -22.88 -20.74 -1.27
C GLU A 115 -21.49 -21.12 -0.74
N GLU A 116 -20.81 -22.06 -1.41
CA GLU A 116 -19.44 -22.50 -1.09
C GLU A 116 -18.40 -21.38 -1.31
N ASP A 117 -18.59 -20.55 -2.35
CA ASP A 117 -17.78 -19.34 -2.60
C ASP A 117 -18.06 -18.20 -1.59
N GLY A 118 -18.98 -18.40 -0.63
CA GLY A 118 -19.37 -17.39 0.35
C GLY A 118 -20.20 -16.24 -0.24
N PHE A 119 -20.77 -16.39 -1.45
CA PHE A 119 -21.55 -15.33 -2.10
C PHE A 119 -22.75 -14.89 -1.24
N PHE A 120 -23.40 -15.85 -0.57
CA PHE A 120 -24.54 -15.61 0.30
C PHE A 120 -24.19 -15.27 1.74
N GLU A 121 -22.90 -15.29 2.11
CA GLU A 121 -22.48 -14.80 3.41
C GLU A 121 -22.71 -13.29 3.45
N THR A 122 -23.74 -12.88 4.18
CA THR A 122 -23.92 -11.47 4.50
C THR A 122 -22.71 -11.05 5.30
N VAL A 123 -21.86 -10.21 4.69
CA VAL A 123 -20.81 -9.51 5.42
C VAL A 123 -21.51 -8.57 6.39
N ALA A 124 -21.75 -9.08 7.59
CA ALA A 124 -22.24 -8.26 8.68
C ALA A 124 -21.17 -7.19 8.92
N LEU A 125 -21.57 -5.92 8.94
CA LEU A 125 -20.67 -4.82 9.37
C LEU A 125 -20.01 -5.14 10.72
N GLU A 126 -20.70 -5.93 11.55
CA GLU A 126 -20.23 -6.47 12.82
C GLU A 126 -19.08 -7.49 12.65
N SER A 127 -19.10 -8.36 11.62
CA SER A 127 -18.04 -9.35 11.39
C SER A 127 -16.75 -8.72 10.85
N LEU A 128 -16.86 -7.58 10.15
CA LEU A 128 -15.70 -6.77 9.75
C LEU A 128 -15.07 -6.01 10.93
N GLY A 129 -15.67 -6.06 12.11
CA GLY A 129 -15.27 -5.24 13.25
C GLY A 129 -15.43 -3.74 13.02
N LEU A 130 -15.94 -3.32 11.85
CA LEU A 130 -16.27 -1.95 11.46
C LEU A 130 -17.61 -1.52 12.07
N THR A 131 -17.80 -1.85 13.34
CA THR A 131 -18.85 -1.21 14.13
C THR A 131 -18.57 0.30 14.17
N ASP A 132 -19.62 1.12 14.29
CA ASP A 132 -19.47 2.57 14.49
C ASP A 132 -18.44 2.87 15.58
N VAL A 133 -18.31 2.00 16.60
CA VAL A 133 -17.34 2.10 17.68
C VAL A 133 -15.88 1.96 17.21
N TYR A 134 -15.58 1.06 16.27
CA TYR A 134 -14.21 0.86 15.77
C TYR A 134 -13.83 1.95 14.77
N LEU A 135 -14.75 2.33 13.87
CA LEU A 135 -14.53 3.46 12.97
C LEU A 135 -14.43 4.77 13.76
N GLU A 136 -15.27 4.99 14.77
CA GLU A 136 -15.11 6.11 15.70
C GLU A 136 -13.82 6.01 16.49
N SER A 137 -13.37 4.82 16.90
CA SER A 137 -12.09 4.63 17.59
C SER A 137 -10.93 5.04 16.71
N VAL A 138 -10.86 4.54 15.48
CA VAL A 138 -9.83 4.89 14.50
C VAL A 138 -9.88 6.38 14.17
N LEU A 139 -11.09 6.93 13.94
CA LEU A 139 -11.27 8.37 13.73
C LEU A 139 -10.92 9.21 14.96
N ARG A 140 -11.21 8.74 16.18
CA ARG A 140 -10.92 9.40 17.45
C ARG A 140 -9.45 9.28 17.80
N GLU A 141 -8.76 8.24 17.35
CA GLU A 141 -7.32 8.07 17.48
C GLU A 141 -6.59 8.96 16.47
N ILE A 142 -7.04 9.00 15.22
CA ILE A 142 -6.56 9.93 14.19
C ILE A 142 -6.80 11.38 14.63
N ASN A 143 -8.03 11.73 15.04
CA ASN A 143 -8.38 13.07 15.51
C ASN A 143 -7.81 13.41 16.89
N GLY A 144 -7.65 12.42 17.76
CA GLY A 144 -7.06 12.55 19.10
C GLY A 144 -5.57 12.80 19.00
N ALA A 145 -4.88 12.06 18.13
CA ALA A 145 -3.51 12.35 17.74
C ALA A 145 -3.41 13.76 17.13
N PHE A 146 -4.38 14.20 16.31
CA PHE A 146 -4.41 15.58 15.82
C PHE A 146 -4.59 16.62 16.93
N ARG A 147 -5.53 16.43 17.85
CA ARG A 147 -5.79 17.37 18.95
C ARG A 147 -4.62 17.42 19.93
N LEU A 148 -4.03 16.29 20.28
CA LEU A 148 -2.84 16.23 21.12
C LEU A 148 -1.62 16.83 20.42
N HIS A 149 -1.44 16.61 19.12
CA HIS A 149 -0.31 17.16 18.39
C HIS A 149 -0.48 18.65 18.08
N ALA A 150 -1.70 19.13 17.84
CA ALA A 150 -2.02 20.55 17.71
C ALA A 150 -1.91 21.26 19.06
N ARG A 151 -2.36 20.63 20.16
CA ARG A 151 -2.18 21.14 21.51
C ARG A 151 -0.70 21.17 21.89
N LYS A 152 0.06 20.11 21.61
CA LYS A 152 1.52 20.08 21.79
C LYS A 152 2.22 21.14 20.93
N GLN A 153 1.82 21.37 19.68
CA GLN A 153 2.41 22.44 18.86
C GLN A 153 2.01 23.83 19.34
N GLY A 154 0.77 24.02 19.81
CA GLY A 154 0.32 25.26 20.44
C GLY A 154 1.06 25.54 21.76
N THR A 155 1.29 24.53 22.59
CA THR A 155 2.06 24.65 23.84
C THR A 155 3.57 24.70 23.57
N HIS A 156 4.11 24.07 22.52
CA HIS A 156 5.52 24.25 22.14
C HIS A 156 5.80 25.62 21.51
N ALA A 157 4.81 26.22 20.84
CA ALA A 157 4.88 27.60 20.38
C ALA A 157 4.82 28.62 21.54
N PHE A 158 4.25 28.25 22.70
CA PHE A 158 4.06 29.16 23.84
C PHE A 158 4.93 28.87 25.08
N GLU A 159 5.37 27.63 25.32
CA GLU A 159 5.98 27.23 26.60
C GLU A 159 7.29 26.44 26.48
N GLY A 160 7.76 26.03 25.28
CA GLY A 160 8.99 25.22 25.26
C GLY A 160 9.64 25.02 23.90
N GLY A 161 10.66 25.82 23.62
CA GLY A 161 11.95 25.23 23.23
C GLY A 161 12.60 25.76 21.97
N GLU A 162 11.89 26.02 20.87
CA GLU A 162 12.58 26.36 19.62
C GLU A 162 13.11 27.81 19.59
N PRO A 163 12.31 28.86 19.85
CA PRO A 163 12.86 30.20 20.04
C PRO A 163 13.55 30.33 21.40
N ALA A 164 13.12 29.65 22.46
CA ALA A 164 13.70 29.81 23.80
C ALA A 164 15.09 29.16 23.95
N HIS A 165 15.35 27.98 23.36
CA HIS A 165 16.72 27.45 23.30
C HIS A 165 17.58 28.21 22.31
N GLN A 166 17.01 28.69 21.19
CA GLN A 166 17.75 29.51 20.23
C GLN A 166 18.15 30.85 20.87
N ILE A 167 17.22 31.52 21.55
CA ILE A 167 17.45 32.72 22.37
C ILE A 167 18.39 32.38 23.50
N ALA A 168 18.27 31.27 24.24
CA ALA A 168 19.22 30.93 25.30
C ALA A 168 20.64 30.67 24.77
N ILE A 169 20.77 30.02 23.60
CA ILE A 169 22.06 29.80 22.94
C ILE A 169 22.62 31.13 22.41
N GLU A 170 21.80 31.98 21.78
CA GLU A 170 22.17 33.32 21.30
C GLU A 170 22.51 34.28 22.44
N THR A 171 21.76 34.23 23.55
CA THR A 171 21.99 35.02 24.77
C THR A 171 23.24 34.53 25.50
N TYR A 172 23.45 33.22 25.60
CA TYR A 172 24.68 32.64 26.15
C TYR A 172 25.90 32.99 25.31
N SER A 173 25.79 32.93 23.98
CA SER A 173 26.88 33.27 23.06
C SER A 173 27.13 34.78 22.95
N ALA A 174 26.12 35.62 23.12
CA ALA A 174 26.27 37.07 23.26
C ALA A 174 26.91 37.46 24.61
N ALA A 175 26.61 36.74 25.69
CA ALA A 175 27.15 37.00 27.03
C ALA A 175 28.60 36.47 27.21
N HIS A 176 29.03 35.49 26.42
CA HIS A 176 30.36 34.88 26.53
C HIS A 176 31.08 34.94 25.16
N PRO A 177 31.62 36.12 24.79
CA PRO A 177 32.47 36.26 23.61
C PRO A 177 33.73 35.41 23.79
N SER A 178 34.02 34.59 22.80
CA SER A 178 34.91 33.43 22.90
C SER A 178 36.32 33.75 23.41
N THR A 179 36.61 33.43 24.66
CA THR A 179 37.97 33.08 25.10
C THR A 179 38.17 31.62 24.73
N GLY A 180 39.13 31.30 23.85
CA GLY A 180 39.23 30.06 23.06
C GLY A 180 39.20 28.68 23.74
N VAL A 181 38.95 28.59 25.06
CA VAL A 181 38.97 27.36 25.87
C VAL A 181 37.57 26.71 26.02
N GLU A 182 36.46 27.43 25.80
CA GLU A 182 35.10 26.92 26.07
C GLU A 182 34.32 26.33 24.86
N ASN A 183 35.00 25.91 23.79
CA ASN A 183 34.32 25.47 22.56
C ASN A 183 33.85 24.00 22.57
N GLU A 184 34.44 23.14 23.40
CA GLU A 184 34.02 21.73 23.54
C GLU A 184 32.58 21.54 24.03
N PRO A 185 32.08 22.25 25.07
CA PRO A 185 30.69 22.12 25.49
C PRO A 185 29.71 22.58 24.40
N ARG A 186 30.06 23.60 23.59
CA ARG A 186 29.21 24.05 22.47
C ARG A 186 29.10 23.00 21.36
N GLN A 187 30.20 22.31 21.05
CA GLN A 187 30.21 21.26 20.04
C GLN A 187 29.36 20.05 20.48
N THR A 188 29.48 19.60 21.73
CA THR A 188 28.67 18.48 22.24
C THR A 188 27.17 18.79 22.26
N VAL A 189 26.79 20.02 22.59
CA VAL A 189 25.40 20.49 22.51
C VAL A 189 24.89 20.48 21.07
N LEU A 190 25.68 20.96 20.10
CA LEU A 190 25.31 20.91 18.68
C LEU A 190 25.18 19.47 18.17
N GLU A 191 26.08 18.57 18.56
CA GLU A 191 26.01 17.16 18.19
C GLU A 191 24.73 16.51 18.71
N ARG A 192 24.39 16.72 20.00
CA ARG A 192 23.12 16.27 20.59
C ARG A 192 21.92 16.81 19.82
N ALA A 193 21.87 18.13 19.55
CA ALA A 193 20.80 18.73 18.76
C ALA A 193 20.68 18.11 17.35
N THR A 194 21.80 17.77 16.69
CA THR A 194 21.72 17.09 15.40
C THR A 194 21.22 15.65 15.49
N VAL A 195 21.49 14.94 16.59
CA VAL A 195 20.95 13.60 16.85
C VAL A 195 19.43 13.69 17.06
N ASP A 196 18.97 14.66 17.86
CA ASP A 196 17.54 14.87 18.14
C ASP A 196 16.77 15.24 16.87
N LEU A 197 17.31 16.16 16.05
CA LEU A 197 16.70 16.53 14.76
C LEU A 197 16.59 15.34 13.80
N ARG A 198 17.57 14.41 13.82
CA ARG A 198 17.53 13.18 13.02
C ARG A 198 16.48 12.21 13.54
N ALA A 199 16.34 12.07 14.86
CA ALA A 199 15.31 11.25 15.48
C ALA A 199 13.91 11.76 15.09
N GLN A 200 13.66 13.08 15.23
CA GLN A 200 12.40 13.72 14.82
C GLN A 200 12.12 13.53 13.31
N LEU A 201 13.14 13.66 12.45
CA LEU A 201 13.00 13.37 11.02
C LEU A 201 12.64 11.91 10.74
N GLY A 202 13.13 10.98 11.56
CA GLY A 202 12.80 9.55 11.49
C GLY A 202 11.35 9.30 11.89
N GLU A 203 10.89 9.89 12.99
CA GLU A 203 9.51 9.80 13.48
C GLU A 203 8.51 10.33 12.46
N LEU A 204 8.70 11.56 11.96
CA LEU A 204 7.83 12.13 10.92
C LEU A 204 7.87 11.31 9.62
N GLY A 205 8.98 10.63 9.34
CA GLY A 205 9.10 9.72 8.21
C GLY A 205 8.20 8.49 8.37
N ARG A 206 8.22 7.86 9.56
CA ARG A 206 7.36 6.71 9.87
C ARG A 206 5.89 7.09 9.85
N GLU A 207 5.54 8.23 10.43
CA GLU A 207 4.16 8.70 10.45
C GLU A 207 3.61 8.95 9.05
N LEU A 208 4.39 9.61 8.18
CA LEU A 208 3.99 9.83 6.79
C LEU A 208 3.75 8.52 6.05
N TRP A 209 4.63 7.53 6.24
CA TRP A 209 4.48 6.21 5.63
C TRP A 209 3.22 5.48 6.14
N GLN A 210 2.95 5.51 7.45
CA GLN A 210 1.75 4.91 8.04
C GLN A 210 0.46 5.54 7.50
N LEU A 211 0.41 6.87 7.39
CA LEU A 211 -0.74 7.58 6.83
C LEU A 211 -0.96 7.20 5.36
N GLN A 212 0.11 7.13 4.56
CA GLN A 212 0.03 6.71 3.16
C GLN A 212 -0.47 5.27 3.04
N GLN A 213 0.09 4.34 3.82
CA GLN A 213 -0.32 2.94 3.85
C GLN A 213 -1.82 2.84 4.17
N ALA A 214 -2.30 3.50 5.24
CA ALA A 214 -3.70 3.50 5.64
C ALA A 214 -4.61 4.04 4.54
N THR A 215 -4.23 5.14 3.87
CA THR A 215 -5.03 5.68 2.75
C THR A 215 -5.09 4.76 1.55
N CYS A 216 -4.00 4.05 1.23
CA CYS A 216 -4.00 3.05 0.17
C CYS A 216 -4.94 1.89 0.52
N THR A 217 -4.85 1.36 1.74
CA THR A 217 -5.71 0.26 2.21
C THR A 217 -7.20 0.62 2.18
N LEU A 218 -7.58 1.83 2.59
CA LEU A 218 -8.97 2.26 2.52
C LEU A 218 -9.47 2.37 1.07
N LYS A 219 -8.62 2.85 0.15
CA LYS A 219 -8.98 2.97 -1.27
C LYS A 219 -9.11 1.62 -1.95
N THR A 220 -8.19 0.69 -1.68
CA THR A 220 -8.28 -0.67 -2.23
C THR A 220 -9.53 -1.36 -1.72
N PHE A 221 -9.80 -1.32 -0.41
CA PHE A 221 -11.00 -1.92 0.16
C PHE A 221 -12.30 -1.37 -0.44
N LEU A 222 -12.37 -0.04 -0.63
CA LEU A 222 -13.54 0.57 -1.27
C LEU A 222 -13.69 0.11 -2.72
N ALA A 223 -12.60 0.07 -3.49
CA ALA A 223 -12.60 -0.41 -4.88
C ALA A 223 -13.00 -1.89 -4.98
N ASP A 224 -12.51 -2.73 -4.07
CA ASP A 224 -12.85 -4.15 -3.98
C ASP A 224 -14.35 -4.30 -3.68
N THR A 225 -14.88 -3.52 -2.74
CA THR A 225 -16.32 -3.53 -2.42
C THR A 225 -17.18 -3.07 -3.61
N GLU A 226 -16.76 -2.02 -4.32
CA GLU A 226 -17.43 -1.56 -5.55
C GLU A 226 -17.44 -2.66 -6.62
N HIS A 227 -16.34 -3.39 -6.76
CA HIS A 227 -16.22 -4.52 -7.68
C HIS A 227 -17.13 -5.68 -7.28
N GLU A 228 -17.18 -6.04 -5.99
CA GLU A 228 -18.09 -7.08 -5.46
C GLU A 228 -19.56 -6.74 -5.71
N VAL A 229 -19.97 -5.49 -5.48
CA VAL A 229 -21.34 -5.03 -5.78
C VAL A 229 -21.63 -5.18 -7.27
N ALA A 230 -20.70 -4.75 -8.14
CA ALA A 230 -20.85 -4.89 -9.59
C ALA A 230 -20.97 -6.36 -10.03
N ARG A 231 -20.13 -7.25 -9.47
CA ARG A 231 -20.21 -8.70 -9.69
C ARG A 231 -21.55 -9.27 -9.25
N THR A 232 -22.05 -8.85 -8.09
CA THR A 232 -23.36 -9.28 -7.55
C THR A 232 -24.51 -8.84 -8.46
N ARG A 233 -24.48 -7.60 -8.99
CA ARG A 233 -25.48 -7.12 -9.96
C ARG A 233 -25.53 -7.99 -11.22
N VAL A 234 -24.36 -8.34 -11.77
CA VAL A 234 -24.25 -9.23 -12.94
C VAL A 234 -24.89 -10.59 -12.66
N ILE A 235 -24.65 -11.17 -11.49
CA ILE A 235 -25.23 -12.46 -11.09
C ILE A 235 -26.76 -12.34 -10.99
N VAL A 236 -27.27 -11.30 -10.32
CA VAL A 236 -28.73 -11.04 -10.24
C VAL A 236 -29.35 -10.94 -11.64
N GLU A 237 -28.74 -10.17 -12.54
CA GLU A 237 -29.23 -10.02 -13.92
C GLU A 237 -29.21 -11.35 -14.69
N HIS A 238 -28.17 -12.16 -14.50
CA HIS A 238 -28.05 -13.48 -15.11
C HIS A 238 -29.13 -14.45 -14.62
N VAL A 239 -29.39 -14.49 -13.30
CA VAL A 239 -30.46 -15.31 -12.73
C VAL A 239 -31.83 -14.82 -13.19
N ARG A 240 -32.08 -13.50 -13.21
CA ARG A 240 -33.30 -12.90 -13.77
C ARG A 240 -33.48 -13.27 -15.25
N ALA A 241 -32.42 -13.22 -16.05
CA ALA A 241 -32.49 -13.58 -17.47
C ALA A 241 -32.87 -15.06 -17.66
N PHE A 242 -32.38 -15.96 -16.80
CA PHE A 242 -32.76 -17.38 -16.84
C PHE A 242 -34.21 -17.58 -16.38
N ARG A 243 -34.61 -16.94 -15.28
CA ARG A 243 -35.99 -16.92 -14.80
C ARG A 243 -36.95 -16.40 -15.87
N ASP A 244 -36.57 -15.38 -16.61
CA ASP A 244 -37.42 -14.80 -17.65
C ASP A 244 -37.38 -15.60 -18.97
N GLY A 245 -36.61 -16.69 -19.04
CA GLY A 245 -36.46 -17.52 -20.24
C GLY A 245 -35.64 -16.87 -21.37
N ARG A 246 -34.91 -15.79 -21.06
CA ARG A 246 -34.07 -15.06 -22.03
C ARG A 246 -32.75 -15.76 -22.33
N ILE A 247 -32.28 -16.59 -21.40
CA ILE A 247 -31.10 -17.45 -21.60
C ILE A 247 -31.47 -18.92 -21.38
N SER A 248 -30.75 -19.80 -22.07
CA SER A 248 -30.93 -21.24 -21.93
C SER A 248 -30.27 -21.76 -20.65
N LEU A 249 -30.67 -22.96 -20.21
CA LEU A 249 -30.03 -23.65 -19.07
C LEU A 249 -28.52 -23.83 -19.27
N ALA A 250 -28.08 -24.19 -20.48
CA ALA A 250 -26.66 -24.33 -20.77
C ALA A 250 -25.90 -22.99 -20.62
N SER A 251 -26.52 -21.88 -21.02
CA SER A 251 -25.94 -20.55 -20.81
C SER A 251 -25.99 -20.13 -19.34
N PHE A 252 -27.04 -20.51 -18.62
CA PHE A 252 -27.17 -20.23 -17.19
C PHE A 252 -26.06 -20.92 -16.39
N VAL A 253 -25.90 -22.23 -16.60
CA VAL A 253 -24.90 -23.07 -15.93
C VAL A 253 -23.46 -22.64 -16.26
N ARG A 254 -23.23 -22.10 -17.46
CA ARG A 254 -21.90 -21.55 -17.82
C ARG A 254 -21.53 -20.30 -17.02
N GLY A 255 -22.52 -19.63 -16.43
CA GLY A 255 -22.33 -18.33 -15.78
C GLY A 255 -22.34 -17.15 -16.75
N PRO A 256 -22.36 -15.91 -16.21
CA PRO A 256 -22.30 -14.70 -17.00
C PRO A 256 -20.93 -14.54 -17.68
N ALA A 257 -20.95 -14.14 -18.95
CA ALA A 257 -19.74 -14.09 -19.81
C ALA A 257 -18.70 -13.02 -19.43
N CYS A 258 -19.01 -12.18 -18.44
CA CYS A 258 -18.16 -11.08 -17.97
C CYS A 258 -17.50 -11.37 -16.61
N LEU A 259 -17.72 -12.55 -16.03
CA LEU A 259 -16.84 -13.04 -14.98
C LEU A 259 -15.59 -13.56 -15.69
N ASP A 260 -14.41 -13.09 -15.27
CA ASP A 260 -13.15 -13.45 -15.90
C ASP A 260 -12.95 -14.97 -15.86
N ASP A 261 -12.26 -15.51 -16.87
CA ASP A 261 -12.01 -16.95 -16.98
C ASP A 261 -11.30 -17.52 -15.73
N GLU A 262 -10.56 -16.69 -14.96
CA GLU A 262 -9.92 -17.12 -13.70
C GLU A 262 -10.93 -17.42 -12.59
N ASP A 263 -11.94 -16.57 -12.39
CA ASP A 263 -13.04 -16.81 -11.43
C ASP A 263 -13.94 -17.96 -11.89
N LEU A 264 -14.10 -18.14 -13.21
CA LEU A 264 -14.92 -19.22 -13.77
C LEU A 264 -14.23 -20.58 -13.65
N VAL A 265 -12.90 -20.67 -13.81
CA VAL A 265 -12.16 -21.95 -13.75
C VAL A 265 -12.30 -22.61 -12.38
N GLU A 266 -12.25 -21.84 -11.29
CA GLU A 266 -12.45 -22.37 -9.93
C GLU A 266 -13.89 -22.89 -9.74
N LEU A 267 -14.89 -22.12 -10.19
CA LEU A 267 -16.30 -22.53 -10.20
C LEU A 267 -16.57 -23.76 -11.08
N VAL A 268 -15.91 -23.87 -12.24
CA VAL A 268 -15.98 -25.01 -13.17
C VAL A 268 -15.41 -26.27 -12.51
N GLU A 269 -14.24 -26.17 -11.87
CA GLU A 269 -13.59 -27.29 -11.18
C GLU A 269 -14.43 -27.77 -9.98
N ILE A 270 -15.05 -26.85 -9.24
CA ILE A 270 -15.94 -27.17 -8.12
C ILE A 270 -17.26 -27.80 -8.59
N LEU A 271 -17.92 -27.23 -9.61
CA LEU A 271 -19.22 -27.73 -10.08
C LEU A 271 -19.14 -29.10 -10.77
N TRP A 272 -18.00 -29.42 -11.38
CA TRP A 272 -17.88 -30.60 -12.23
C TRP A 272 -16.95 -31.67 -11.68
N GLY A 273 -16.10 -31.36 -10.69
CA GLY A 273 -15.05 -32.30 -10.26
C GLY A 273 -14.22 -32.78 -11.45
N ASP A 274 -13.40 -33.80 -11.26
CA ASP A 274 -12.87 -34.52 -12.43
C ASP A 274 -14.06 -34.94 -13.31
N PRO A 275 -14.11 -34.51 -14.58
CA PRO A 275 -15.23 -34.84 -15.46
C PRO A 275 -15.35 -36.37 -15.45
N PRO A 276 -16.56 -36.93 -15.24
CA PRO A 276 -16.73 -38.38 -15.31
C PRO A 276 -16.14 -38.84 -16.65
N GLU A 277 -15.24 -39.83 -16.62
CA GLU A 277 -14.56 -40.38 -17.81
C GLU A 277 -15.53 -41.02 -18.82
N ASP A 278 -16.84 -40.95 -18.56
CA ASP A 278 -17.90 -41.38 -19.45
C ASP A 278 -17.90 -40.54 -20.73
N GLU A 279 -17.34 -41.11 -21.81
CA GLU A 279 -17.15 -40.50 -23.13
C GLU A 279 -18.42 -39.91 -23.78
N ASP A 280 -19.61 -40.22 -23.24
CA ASP A 280 -20.89 -39.74 -23.74
C ASP A 280 -21.18 -38.27 -23.40
N PHE A 281 -20.46 -37.66 -22.43
CA PHE A 281 -20.70 -36.26 -22.03
C PHE A 281 -19.96 -35.23 -22.90
N ALA A 282 -18.90 -35.65 -23.61
CA ALA A 282 -18.06 -34.76 -24.44
C ALA A 282 -18.79 -34.19 -25.68
N LEU A 283 -19.98 -34.70 -26.01
CA LEU A 283 -20.77 -34.26 -27.16
C LEU A 283 -21.74 -33.10 -26.84
N ALA A 284 -21.96 -32.76 -25.58
CA ALA A 284 -22.97 -31.76 -25.19
C ALA A 284 -22.47 -30.30 -25.20
N PHE A 285 -21.16 -30.08 -25.20
CA PHE A 285 -20.59 -28.73 -25.23
C PHE A 285 -19.64 -28.60 -26.42
N PRO A 286 -19.99 -27.82 -27.46
CA PRO A 286 -19.00 -27.39 -28.43
C PRO A 286 -18.03 -26.48 -27.69
N THR A 287 -16.94 -27.07 -27.17
CA THR A 287 -15.74 -26.32 -26.85
C THR A 287 -15.45 -25.51 -28.10
N ARG A 288 -15.46 -24.17 -27.96
CA ARG A 288 -15.04 -23.30 -29.06
C ARG A 288 -13.61 -23.70 -29.34
N LYS A 289 -13.40 -24.63 -30.30
CA LYS A 289 -12.10 -24.86 -30.93
C LYS A 289 -11.67 -23.49 -31.35
N ARG A 290 -10.77 -22.87 -30.57
CA ARG A 290 -10.07 -21.64 -30.92
C ARG A 290 -9.54 -21.92 -32.30
N GLY A 291 -10.25 -21.41 -33.30
CA GLY A 291 -9.94 -21.67 -34.69
C GLY A 291 -8.53 -21.16 -34.86
N ARG A 292 -7.57 -22.09 -34.95
CA ARG A 292 -6.21 -21.79 -35.37
C ARG A 292 -6.39 -21.06 -36.69
N ARG A 293 -6.33 -19.73 -36.64
CA ARG A 293 -6.26 -18.86 -37.81
C ARG A 293 -5.01 -19.34 -38.54
N ARG A 294 -5.21 -20.23 -39.51
CA ARG A 294 -4.17 -20.66 -40.43
C ARG A 294 -3.65 -19.37 -41.06
N ALA A 295 -2.44 -18.97 -40.67
CA ALA A 295 -1.71 -17.91 -41.31
C ALA A 295 -1.70 -18.22 -42.82
N ARG A 296 -2.46 -17.43 -43.58
CA ARG A 296 -2.46 -17.50 -45.04
C ARG A 296 -1.05 -17.12 -45.49
N ARG A 297 -0.27 -18.12 -45.89
CA ARG A 297 1.02 -17.93 -46.56
C ARG A 297 0.85 -16.92 -47.71
N PRO A 298 1.70 -15.88 -47.81
CA PRO A 298 1.68 -14.99 -48.96
C PRO A 298 2.10 -15.76 -50.22
N ARG A 299 1.23 -15.76 -51.24
CA ARG A 299 1.52 -16.29 -52.57
C ARG A 299 2.65 -15.46 -53.19
N ARG A 300 3.84 -16.07 -53.30
CA ARG A 300 4.98 -15.58 -54.11
C ARG A 300 4.48 -15.36 -55.55
N LYS A 301 4.37 -14.10 -55.98
CA LYS A 301 4.15 -13.74 -57.39
C LYS A 301 5.39 -14.15 -58.19
N LYS A 302 5.26 -15.20 -59.02
CA LYS A 302 6.20 -15.50 -60.10
C LYS A 302 6.19 -14.31 -61.07
N ARG A 303 7.27 -13.51 -61.09
CA ARG A 303 7.55 -12.59 -62.20
C ARG A 303 8.00 -13.42 -63.39
N GLY A 304 7.11 -13.53 -64.38
CA GLY A 304 7.43 -14.04 -65.70
C GLY A 304 8.21 -12.97 -66.48
N ARG A 305 9.34 -13.39 -67.04
CA ARG A 305 10.06 -12.76 -68.15
C ARG A 305 9.16 -12.65 -69.38
N ARG A 306 9.27 -11.52 -70.09
CA ARG A 306 9.16 -11.25 -71.54
C ARG A 306 9.37 -9.73 -71.64
N ARG A 307 10.32 -9.16 -72.38
CA ARG A 307 11.13 -9.59 -73.52
C ARG A 307 12.59 -9.25 -73.28
#